data_AF-A0A9D7BDY2-F1
#
_entry.id   AF-A0A9D7BDY2-F1
#
_cell.length_a   1.000
_cell.length_b   1.000
_cell.length_c   1.000
_cell.angle_alpha   90.00
_cell.angle_beta   90.00
_cell.angle_gamma   90.00
#
_symmetry.space_group_name_H-M   'P 1'
#
loop_
_entity.id
_entity.type
_entity.pdbx_description
1 polymer ?
#
loop_
_entity_poly.entity_id
_entity_poly.type
_entity_poly.pdbx_seq_one_letter_code
_entity_poly.pdbx_strand_id
1 'polypeptide(L)'
;MPSTPPAMLVTTAIIGSMVLIRCSSPVGKTLRFATDGSVSPDNPRADHTWTWGHRNSQGLAMLPNGAVVNTEHGQWMFQSNEINLLQANEDHSYPYYVTG
;
A
#
# COMPACT_ATOMS: atom_id res chain seq x y z
N MET A 1 -4.73 18.12 -17.10
CA MET A 1 -3.67 17.50 -16.27
C MET A 1 -3.14 16.32 -17.05
N PRO A 2 -1.81 16.08 -17.12
CA PRO A 2 -1.33 14.86 -17.78
C PRO A 2 -1.92 13.67 -17.04
N SER A 3 -2.50 12.73 -17.79
CA SER A 3 -3.02 11.48 -17.24
C SER A 3 -1.87 10.73 -16.59
N THR A 4 -2.07 10.27 -15.35
CA THR A 4 -1.12 9.40 -14.67
C THR A 4 -0.82 8.20 -15.57
N PRO A 5 0.46 7.89 -15.87
CA PRO A 5 0.80 6.76 -16.73
C PRO A 5 0.26 5.46 -16.14
N PRO A 6 -0.09 4.47 -17.00
CA PRO A 6 -0.57 3.18 -16.54
C PRO A 6 0.48 2.54 -15.64
N ALA A 7 0.02 1.95 -14.55
CA ALA A 7 0.90 1.36 -13.54
C ALA A 7 0.27 0.09 -12.97
N MET A 8 1.11 -0.84 -12.54
CA MET A 8 0.70 -2.04 -11.84
C MET A 8 0.87 -1.82 -10.34
N LEU A 9 -0.17 -2.17 -9.57
CA LEU A 9 -0.12 -2.17 -8.11
C LEU A 9 -0.03 -3.59 -7.57
N VAL A 10 0.84 -3.78 -6.59
CA VAL A 10 1.02 -5.06 -5.87
C VAL A 10 1.01 -4.77 -4.37
N THR A 11 0.21 -5.51 -3.60
CA THR A 11 0.21 -5.39 -2.13
C THR A 11 0.92 -6.57 -1.48
N THR A 12 1.57 -6.32 -0.36
CA THR A 12 2.28 -7.33 0.43
C THR A 12 1.86 -7.25 1.90
N ALA A 13 1.95 -8.39 2.59
CA ALA A 13 1.69 -8.50 4.02
C ALA A 13 3.01 -8.51 4.83
N ILE A 14 2.88 -8.33 6.14
CA ILE A 14 3.98 -8.53 7.08
C ILE A 14 4.10 -10.00 7.45
N ILE A 15 5.33 -10.50 7.45
CA ILE A 15 5.69 -11.77 8.09
C ILE A 15 6.64 -11.45 9.25
N GLY A 16 6.18 -11.65 10.48
CA GLY A 16 6.99 -11.49 11.69
C GLY A 16 7.23 -10.03 12.09
N SER A 17 8.22 -9.35 11.49
CA SER A 17 8.78 -8.11 12.03
C SER A 17 8.22 -6.84 11.40
N MET A 18 7.63 -5.99 12.25
CA MET A 18 7.15 -4.65 11.87
C MET A 18 8.28 -3.68 11.48
N VAL A 19 9.54 -4.00 11.82
CA VAL A 19 10.70 -3.17 11.42
C VAL A 19 10.85 -3.14 9.90
N LEU A 20 10.53 -4.25 9.22
CA LEU A 20 10.69 -4.37 7.78
C LEU A 20 9.80 -3.39 7.00
N ILE A 21 8.69 -2.94 7.58
CA ILE A 21 7.80 -1.93 6.99
C ILE A 21 8.55 -0.60 6.73
N ARG A 22 9.50 -0.24 7.61
CA ARG A 22 10.23 1.04 7.53
C ARG A 22 11.57 0.93 6.79
N CYS A 23 11.99 -0.28 6.44
CA CYS A 23 13.23 -0.51 5.70
C CYS A 23 12.99 -0.57 4.19
N SER A 24 14.09 -0.60 3.43
CA SER A 24 14.06 -0.90 1.98
C SER A 24 13.77 -2.39 1.79
N SER A 25 12.50 -2.74 1.94
CA SER A 25 11.95 -4.10 1.83
C SER A 25 10.55 -4.00 1.27
N PRO A 26 10.07 -4.95 0.46
CA PRO A 26 8.70 -4.90 -0.05
C PRO A 26 7.65 -5.19 1.02
N VAL A 27 8.02 -5.63 2.22
CA VAL A 27 7.12 -6.14 3.27
C VAL A 27 6.19 -5.06 3.84
N GLY A 28 4.89 -5.34 3.89
CA GLY A 28 3.87 -4.46 4.47
C GLY A 28 3.63 -3.18 3.67
N LYS A 29 3.63 -3.30 2.34
CA LYS A 29 3.56 -2.17 1.40
C LYS A 29 2.59 -2.44 0.26
N THR A 30 2.03 -1.36 -0.29
CA THR A 30 1.56 -1.39 -1.67
C THR A 30 2.65 -0.77 -2.54
N LEU A 31 3.04 -1.51 -3.58
CA LEU A 31 4.08 -1.16 -4.52
C LEU A 31 3.46 -0.73 -5.85
N ARG A 32 4.04 0.26 -6.50
CA ARG A 32 3.65 0.77 -7.81
C ARG A 32 4.79 0.65 -8.82
N PHE A 33 4.51 -0.05 -9.91
CA PHE A 33 5.43 -0.31 -11.01
C PHE A 33 4.94 0.38 -12.28
N ALA A 34 5.86 0.88 -13.09
CA ALA A 34 5.56 1.17 -14.49
C ALA A 34 5.20 -0.14 -15.22
N THR A 35 4.56 -0.06 -16.39
CA THR A 35 4.12 -1.26 -17.13
C THR A 35 5.26 -2.15 -17.63
N ASP A 36 6.48 -1.63 -17.68
CA ASP A 36 7.72 -2.36 -18.00
C ASP A 36 8.44 -2.90 -16.74
N GLY A 37 7.87 -2.68 -15.55
CA GLY A 37 8.44 -3.08 -14.26
C GLY A 37 9.42 -2.06 -13.65
N SER A 38 9.74 -0.95 -14.33
CA SER A 38 10.62 0.07 -13.76
C SER A 38 9.96 0.80 -12.58
N VAL A 39 10.78 1.53 -11.81
CA VAL A 39 10.25 2.53 -10.89
C VAL A 39 9.58 3.61 -11.72
N SER A 40 8.32 3.93 -11.40
CA SER A 40 7.59 4.96 -12.11
C SER A 40 8.15 6.34 -11.75
N PRO A 41 8.39 7.26 -12.70
CA PRO A 41 9.01 8.56 -12.43
C PRO A 41 8.15 9.48 -11.54
N ASP A 42 6.86 9.19 -11.42
CA ASP A 42 5.88 9.87 -10.57
C ASP A 42 5.60 9.12 -9.25
N ASN A 43 6.40 8.11 -8.89
CA ASN A 43 6.33 7.53 -7.56
C ASN A 43 6.80 8.56 -6.51
N PRO A 44 6.22 8.53 -5.30
CA PRO A 44 6.56 9.48 -4.23
C PRO A 44 7.97 9.28 -3.67
N ARG A 45 8.61 8.15 -4.00
CA ARG A 45 9.94 7.75 -3.56
C ARG A 45 10.72 7.19 -4.73
N ALA A 46 12.05 7.20 -4.61
CA ALA A 46 12.97 6.60 -5.57
C ALA A 46 13.00 5.05 -5.48
N ASP A 47 11.84 4.44 -5.24
CA ASP A 47 11.60 3.00 -5.18
C ASP A 47 10.17 2.69 -5.62
N HIS A 48 9.78 1.42 -5.56
CA HIS A 48 8.42 1.01 -5.91
C HIS A 48 7.39 1.32 -4.81
N THR A 49 7.75 1.92 -3.67
CA THR A 49 6.81 2.12 -2.56
C THR A 49 5.74 3.16 -2.92
N TRP A 50 4.47 2.75 -2.91
CA TRP A 50 3.33 3.65 -3.03
C TRP A 50 2.78 4.05 -1.66
N THR A 51 2.40 3.04 -0.87
CA THR A 51 1.99 3.17 0.54
C THR A 51 2.69 2.11 1.38
N TRP A 52 2.76 2.32 2.69
CA TRP A 52 3.33 1.37 3.65
C TRP A 52 2.53 1.35 4.94
N GLY A 53 2.90 0.49 5.88
CA GLY A 53 2.20 0.37 7.17
C GLY A 53 1.18 -0.76 7.22
N HIS A 54 0.99 -1.46 6.09
CA HIS A 54 0.03 -2.55 5.96
C HIS A 54 0.51 -3.81 6.68
N ARG A 55 -0.38 -4.46 7.42
CA ARG A 55 -0.09 -5.67 8.19
C ARG A 55 -0.48 -6.93 7.44
N ASN A 56 -1.70 -7.04 6.92
CA ASN A 56 -2.14 -8.21 6.16
C ASN A 56 -3.18 -7.82 5.13
N SER A 57 -2.76 -6.98 4.19
CA SER A 57 -3.54 -6.63 3.02
C SER A 57 -3.72 -7.84 2.11
N GLN A 58 -4.97 -8.14 1.71
CA GLN A 58 -5.32 -9.33 0.91
C GLN A 58 -5.95 -8.99 -0.43
N GLY A 59 -6.53 -7.80 -0.58
CA GLY A 59 -7.21 -7.37 -1.79
C GLY A 59 -6.81 -5.97 -2.21
N LEU A 60 -6.90 -5.71 -3.52
CA LEU A 60 -6.81 -4.38 -4.13
C LEU A 60 -7.97 -4.22 -5.10
N ALA A 61 -8.61 -3.06 -5.08
CA ALA A 61 -9.63 -2.70 -6.05
C ALA A 61 -9.47 -1.24 -6.49
N MET A 62 -9.75 -0.99 -7.76
CA MET A 62 -9.84 0.37 -8.29
C MET A 62 -11.31 0.75 -8.41
N LEU A 63 -11.68 1.89 -7.83
CA LEU A 63 -13.02 2.46 -7.89
C LEU A 63 -13.23 3.20 -9.22
N PRO A 64 -14.49 3.46 -9.64
CA PRO A 64 -14.78 4.12 -10.92
C PRO A 64 -14.17 5.52 -11.07
N ASN A 65 -13.87 6.19 -9.96
CA ASN A 65 -13.21 7.50 -9.94
C ASN A 65 -11.66 7.41 -9.98
N GLY A 66 -11.10 6.21 -10.14
CA GLY A 66 -9.65 5.95 -10.17
C GLY A 66 -9.00 5.81 -8.81
N ALA A 67 -9.75 5.98 -7.71
CA ALA A 67 -9.23 5.73 -6.36
C ALA A 67 -8.93 4.24 -6.18
N VAL A 68 -7.88 3.93 -5.43
CA VAL A 68 -7.52 2.55 -5.12
C VAL A 68 -7.78 2.29 -3.65
N VAL A 69 -8.45 1.17 -3.37
CA VAL A 69 -8.66 0.69 -2.00
C VAL A 69 -8.01 -0.66 -1.80
N ASN A 70 -7.58 -0.94 -0.58
CA ASN A 70 -7.20 -2.28 -0.17
C ASN A 70 -8.09 -2.79 0.97
N THR A 71 -8.09 -4.11 1.16
CA THR A 71 -8.71 -4.76 2.32
C THR A 71 -7.64 -5.41 3.17
N GLU A 72 -7.73 -5.23 4.49
CA GLU A 72 -6.74 -5.70 5.44
C GLU A 72 -7.37 -6.42 6.63
N HIS A 73 -6.80 -7.57 6.99
CA HIS A 73 -7.12 -8.27 8.23
C HIS A 73 -6.18 -7.82 9.34
N GLY A 74 -6.72 -7.22 10.40
CA GLY A 74 -5.94 -6.82 11.57
C GLY A 74 -5.72 -7.96 12.55
N GLN A 75 -5.37 -7.62 13.80
CA GLN A 75 -5.10 -8.61 14.84
C GLN A 75 -6.35 -9.34 15.30
N TRP A 76 -6.22 -10.67 15.35
CA TRP A 76 -7.21 -11.58 15.91
C TRP A 76 -7.73 -11.11 17.27
N MET A 77 -6.83 -10.67 18.16
CA MET A 77 -7.19 -10.19 19.50
C MET A 77 -8.05 -8.92 19.50
N PHE A 78 -7.99 -8.10 18.44
CA PHE A 78 -8.72 -6.84 18.33
C PHE A 78 -9.84 -6.86 17.28
N GLN A 79 -9.98 -7.97 16.53
CA GLN A 79 -10.99 -8.17 15.47
C GLN A 79 -11.12 -6.98 14.50
N SER A 80 -10.03 -6.26 14.27
CA SER A 80 -10.03 -5.04 13.47
C SER A 80 -9.79 -5.42 12.02
N ASN A 81 -10.80 -5.32 11.16
CA ASN A 81 -10.61 -5.40 9.71
C ASN A 81 -10.74 -3.99 9.14
N GLU A 82 -9.95 -3.69 8.13
CA GLU A 82 -9.83 -2.34 7.59
C GLU A 82 -10.01 -2.35 6.07
N ILE A 83 -10.62 -1.28 5.57
CA ILE A 83 -10.60 -0.91 4.16
C ILE A 83 -9.85 0.41 4.10
N ASN A 84 -8.73 0.46 3.39
CA ASN A 84 -7.96 1.70 3.27
C ASN A 84 -8.11 2.28 1.88
N LEU A 85 -8.37 3.59 1.81
CA LEU A 85 -8.14 4.37 0.61
C LEU A 85 -6.64 4.62 0.50
N LEU A 86 -6.03 4.25 -0.62
CA LEU A 86 -4.58 4.38 -0.82
C LEU A 86 -4.25 5.68 -1.54
N GLN A 87 -3.54 6.59 -0.87
CA GLN A 87 -2.96 7.77 -1.51
C GLN A 87 -1.44 7.70 -1.56
N ALA A 88 -0.85 8.41 -2.53
CA ALA A 88 0.59 8.42 -2.70
C ALA A 88 1.29 8.85 -1.41
N ASN A 89 2.29 8.07 -1.00
CA ASN A 89 3.12 8.34 0.16
C ASN A 89 2.40 8.24 1.53
N GLU A 90 1.26 7.56 1.63
CA GLU A 90 0.57 7.39 2.92
C GLU A 90 1.16 6.24 3.76
N ASP A 91 1.16 6.48 5.07
CA ASP A 91 1.51 5.52 6.11
C ASP A 91 0.22 5.02 6.78
N HIS A 92 -0.13 3.76 6.53
CA HIS A 92 -1.28 3.07 7.15
C HIS A 92 -0.86 2.24 8.37
N SER A 93 0.21 2.65 9.06
CA SER A 93 0.79 1.89 10.18
C SER A 93 -0.24 1.55 11.25
N TYR A 94 -0.68 0.30 11.20
CA TYR A 94 -1.14 -0.46 12.34
C TYR A 94 -0.07 -0.43 13.47
N PRO A 95 -0.42 -0.21 14.76
CA PRO A 95 -1.76 -0.09 15.33
C PRO A 95 -2.23 1.35 15.62
N TYR A 96 -1.54 2.39 15.13
CA TYR A 96 -1.71 3.74 15.71
C TYR A 96 -2.64 4.69 14.94
N TYR A 97 -3.05 4.41 13.70
CA TYR A 97 -3.89 5.35 12.94
C TYR A 97 -4.93 4.67 12.07
N VAL A 98 -6.20 5.01 12.32
CA VAL A 98 -7.31 4.97 11.35
C VAL A 98 -7.65 6.43 11.07
N THR A 99 -7.17 6.99 9.96
CA THR A 99 -7.80 8.19 9.40
C THR A 99 -8.73 7.71 8.29
N GLY A 100 -10.01 7.55 8.67
CA GLY A 100 -11.12 7.42 7.73
C GLY A 100 -11.53 8.77 7.14
#